data_AF-A0A2A2XWG5-F1
#
_entry.id   AF-A0A2A2XWG5-F1
#
_cell.length_a   1.000
_cell.length_b   1.000
_cell.length_c   1.000
_cell.angle_alpha   90.00
_cell.angle_beta   90.00
_cell.angle_gamma   90.00
#
_symmetry.space_group_name_H-M   'P 1'
#
loop_
_entity.id
_entity.type
_entity.pdbx_description
1 polymer ?
#
loop_
_entity_poly.entity_id
_entity_poly.type
_entity_poly.pdbx_seq_one_letter_code
_entity_poly.pdbx_strand_id
1 'polypeptide(L)'
;DKPAFRRKLQTLRNSKLSKNAMSLAEQFRQEGRQEGLIFSKQQDILEALEIRFQQVPEGLSEEIEAIIDFKKLTHLHRAAITSADLESFAAEI
;
A
#
# COMPACT_ATOMS: atom_id res chain seq x y z
N ASP A 1 -5.12 -25.14 44.58
CA ASP A 1 -6.59 -25.22 44.42
C ASP A 1 -6.99 -25.17 42.93
N LYS A 2 -7.51 -26.27 42.38
CA LYS A 2 -7.85 -26.44 40.94
C LYS A 2 -8.92 -25.45 40.40
N PRO A 3 -9.99 -25.10 41.12
CA PRO A 3 -11.00 -24.17 40.64
C PRO A 3 -10.48 -22.73 40.47
N ALA A 4 -9.62 -22.24 41.38
CA ALA A 4 -9.03 -20.91 41.26
C ALA A 4 -8.11 -20.80 40.02
N PHE A 5 -7.34 -21.85 39.74
CA PHE A 5 -6.49 -21.93 38.54
C PHE A 5 -7.31 -21.91 37.24
N ARG A 6 -8.42 -22.66 37.19
CA ARG A 6 -9.34 -22.67 36.04
C ARG A 6 -9.97 -21.31 35.75
N ARG A 7 -10.35 -20.55 36.79
CA ARG A 7 -10.85 -19.17 36.64
C ARG A 7 -9.79 -18.24 36.06
N LYS A 8 -8.54 -18.35 36.54
CA LYS A 8 -7.41 -17.54 36.07
C LYS A 8 -7.05 -17.85 34.62
N LEU A 9 -7.13 -19.11 34.20
CA LEU A 9 -6.97 -19.49 32.79
C LEU A 9 -8.08 -18.94 31.89
N GLN A 10 -9.34 -18.96 32.33
CA GLN A 10 -10.46 -18.40 31.56
C GLN A 10 -10.34 -16.88 31.39
N THR A 11 -9.94 -16.15 32.43
CA THR A 11 -9.76 -14.70 32.33
C THR A 11 -8.56 -14.31 31.46
N LEU A 12 -7.45 -15.05 31.53
CA LEU A 12 -6.30 -14.85 30.65
C LEU A 12 -6.63 -15.17 29.20
N ARG A 13 -7.39 -16.24 28.96
CA ARG A 13 -7.77 -16.67 27.61
C ARG A 13 -8.74 -15.70 26.94
N ASN A 14 -9.60 -15.03 27.69
CA ASN A 14 -10.59 -14.12 27.12
C ASN A 14 -10.04 -12.69 26.92
N SER A 15 -9.18 -12.18 27.81
CA SER A 15 -8.72 -10.79 27.76
C SER A 15 -7.48 -10.60 26.86
N LYS A 16 -6.45 -11.43 27.02
CA LYS A 16 -5.16 -11.21 26.35
C LYS A 16 -5.21 -11.60 24.86
N LEU A 17 -5.87 -12.72 24.54
CA LEU A 17 -6.05 -13.17 23.16
C LEU A 17 -6.97 -12.23 22.36
N SER A 18 -8.06 -11.75 22.96
CA SER A 18 -8.96 -10.78 22.30
C SER A 18 -8.25 -9.46 21.98
N LYS A 19 -7.46 -8.92 22.92
CA LYS A 19 -6.67 -7.69 22.69
C LYS A 19 -5.61 -7.89 21.61
N ASN A 20 -4.90 -9.02 21.63
CA ASN A 20 -3.90 -9.32 20.61
C ASN A 20 -4.54 -9.50 19.22
N ALA A 21 -5.68 -10.18 19.14
CA ALA A 21 -6.42 -10.35 17.90
C ALA A 21 -6.98 -9.02 17.38
N MET A 22 -7.47 -8.14 18.27
CA MET A 22 -7.92 -6.79 17.91
C MET A 22 -6.77 -5.94 17.38
N SER A 23 -5.61 -5.97 18.04
CA SER A 23 -4.38 -5.28 17.60
C SER A 23 -3.89 -5.80 16.24
N LEU A 24 -3.89 -7.13 16.05
CA LEU A 24 -3.51 -7.73 14.76
C LEU A 24 -4.49 -7.36 13.64
N ALA A 25 -5.79 -7.37 13.93
CA ALA A 25 -6.79 -6.92 12.96
C ALA A 25 -6.65 -5.43 12.63
N GLU A 26 -6.25 -4.59 13.60
CA GLU A 26 -5.92 -3.18 13.36
C GLU A 26 -4.68 -3.02 12.48
N GLN A 27 -3.63 -3.82 12.70
CA GLN A 27 -2.43 -3.85 11.87
C GLN A 27 -2.78 -4.23 10.43
N PHE A 28 -3.51 -5.33 10.21
CA PHE A 28 -3.94 -5.72 8.86
C PHE A 28 -4.81 -4.67 8.17
N ARG A 29 -5.69 -3.97 8.91
CA ARG A 29 -6.46 -2.85 8.36
C ARG A 29 -5.56 -1.67 7.99
N GLN A 30 -4.48 -1.42 8.73
CA GLN A 30 -3.54 -0.35 8.41
C GLN A 30 -2.70 -0.72 7.19
N GLU A 31 -2.18 -1.94 7.12
CA GLU A 31 -1.44 -2.47 5.98
C GLU A 31 -2.28 -2.42 4.71
N GLY A 32 -3.51 -2.95 4.73
CA GLY A 32 -4.40 -2.91 3.56
C GLY A 32 -4.76 -1.47 3.11
N ARG A 33 -4.83 -0.51 4.03
CA ARG A 33 -4.97 0.91 3.65
C ARG A 33 -3.71 1.45 2.98
N GLN A 34 -2.53 1.08 3.44
CA GLN A 34 -1.28 1.50 2.82
C GLN A 34 -1.10 0.89 1.44
N GLU A 35 -1.37 -0.41 1.30
CA GLU A 35 -1.36 -1.11 0.01
C GLU A 35 -2.36 -0.49 -0.97
N GLY A 36 -3.58 -0.19 -0.53
CA GLY A 36 -4.58 0.48 -1.36
C GLY A 36 -4.16 1.88 -1.80
N LEU A 37 -3.48 2.65 -0.94
CA LEU A 37 -2.95 3.97 -1.29
C LEU A 37 -1.81 3.87 -2.30
N ILE A 38 -0.92 2.87 -2.17
CA ILE A 38 0.15 2.61 -3.13
C ILE A 38 -0.44 2.24 -4.48
N PHE A 39 -1.35 1.25 -4.51
CA PHE A 39 -1.99 0.78 -5.72
C PHE A 39 -2.75 1.90 -6.44
N SER A 40 -3.59 2.66 -5.71
CA SER A 40 -4.32 3.80 -6.30
C SER A 40 -3.36 4.79 -6.93
N LYS A 41 -2.24 5.09 -6.27
CA LYS A 41 -1.27 6.06 -6.78
C LYS A 41 -0.55 5.56 -8.03
N GLN A 42 -0.25 4.27 -8.12
CA GLN A 42 0.31 3.65 -9.32
C GLN A 42 -0.67 3.79 -10.50
N GLN A 43 -1.96 3.49 -10.26
CA GLN A 43 -3.00 3.63 -11.28
C GLN A 43 -3.19 5.09 -11.71
N ASP A 44 -3.17 6.05 -10.78
CA ASP A 44 -3.26 7.49 -11.09
C ASP A 44 -2.09 7.94 -12.00
N ILE A 45 -0.88 7.42 -11.77
CA ILE A 45 0.29 7.69 -12.62
C ILE A 45 0.06 7.13 -14.02
N LEU A 46 -0.35 5.85 -14.13
CA LEU A 46 -0.57 5.19 -15.41
C LEU A 46 -1.67 5.89 -16.22
N GLU A 47 -2.78 6.25 -15.57
CA GLU A 47 -3.87 6.99 -16.19
C GLU A 47 -3.38 8.35 -16.71
N ALA A 48 -2.59 9.09 -15.92
CA ALA A 48 -2.03 10.38 -16.34
C ALA A 48 -1.12 10.22 -17.57
N LEU A 49 -0.27 9.19 -17.61
CA LEU A 49 0.58 8.91 -18.75
C LEU A 49 -0.23 8.50 -19.99
N GLU A 50 -1.26 7.66 -19.82
CA GLU A 50 -2.12 7.21 -20.91
C GLU A 50 -2.93 8.37 -21.52
N ILE A 51 -3.49 9.26 -20.69
CA ILE A 51 -4.18 10.46 -21.16
C ILE A 51 -3.23 11.34 -21.99
N ARG A 52 -2.01 11.57 -21.50
CA ARG A 52 -1.08 12.53 -22.12
C ARG A 52 -0.39 11.98 -23.36
N PHE A 53 0.00 10.71 -23.32
CA PHE A 53 0.86 10.10 -24.32
C PHE A 53 0.16 9.03 -25.16
N GLN A 54 -1.12 8.75 -24.89
CA GLN A 54 -2.00 7.81 -25.61
C GLN A 54 -1.59 6.33 -25.56
N GLN A 55 -0.37 6.05 -25.09
CA GLN A 55 0.16 4.72 -24.87
C GLN A 55 1.17 4.77 -23.73
N VAL A 56 1.17 3.73 -22.90
CA VAL A 56 2.20 3.49 -21.89
C VAL A 56 2.86 2.16 -22.25
N PRO A 57 4.18 2.14 -22.53
CA PRO A 57 4.88 0.89 -22.80
C PRO A 57 4.73 -0.10 -21.64
N GLU A 58 4.51 -1.38 -21.93
CA GLU A 58 4.29 -2.43 -20.92
C GLU A 58 5.42 -2.48 -19.87
N GLY A 59 6.68 -2.40 -20.32
CA GLY A 59 7.82 -2.38 -19.39
C GLY A 59 7.81 -1.17 -18.45
N LEU A 60 7.32 -0.01 -18.91
CA LEU A 60 7.20 1.18 -18.06
C LEU A 60 6.09 1.00 -17.02
N SER A 61 4.97 0.39 -17.41
CA SER A 61 3.89 0.09 -16.46
C SER A 61 4.33 -0.89 -15.38
N GLU A 62 5.05 -1.95 -15.75
CA GLU A 62 5.59 -2.92 -14.80
C GLU A 62 6.56 -2.27 -13.81
N GLU A 63 7.42 -1.37 -14.29
CA GLU A 63 8.34 -0.61 -13.43
C GLU A 63 7.58 0.26 -12.41
N ILE A 64 6.51 0.94 -12.81
CA ILE A 64 5.68 1.76 -11.91
C ILE A 64 4.98 0.88 -10.87
N GLU A 65 4.40 -0.24 -11.30
CA GLU A 65 3.69 -1.19 -10.42
C GLU A 65 4.62 -1.88 -9.41
N ALA A 66 5.90 -2.01 -9.72
CA ALA A 66 6.91 -2.52 -8.79
C ALA A 66 7.28 -1.51 -7.67
N ILE A 67 6.96 -0.22 -7.81
CA ILE A 67 7.32 0.81 -6.82
C ILE A 67 6.33 0.81 -5.66
N ILE A 68 6.82 0.46 -4.46
CA ILE A 68 6.05 0.51 -3.22
C ILE A 68 6.31 1.77 -2.36
N ASP A 69 7.31 2.59 -2.74
CA ASP A 69 7.61 3.83 -2.01
C ASP A 69 6.59 4.93 -2.37
N PHE A 70 5.68 5.20 -1.44
CA PHE A 70 4.65 6.22 -1.61
C PHE A 70 5.20 7.64 -1.89
N LYS A 71 6.37 8.01 -1.34
CA LYS A 71 6.98 9.32 -1.61
C LYS A 71 7.48 9.37 -3.04
N LYS A 72 8.14 8.31 -3.50
CA LYS A 72 8.55 8.18 -4.91
C LYS A 72 7.36 8.23 -5.85
N LEU A 73 6.28 7.49 -5.57
CA LEU A 73 5.03 7.56 -6.34
C LEU A 73 4.41 8.96 -6.32
N THR A 74 4.53 9.71 -5.23
CA THR A 74 4.08 11.12 -5.20
C THR A 74 4.87 12.02 -6.13
N HIS A 75 6.19 11.81 -6.21
CA HIS A 75 7.05 12.52 -7.15
C HIS A 75 6.71 12.14 -8.59
N LEU A 76 6.63 10.84 -8.87
CA LEU A 76 6.29 10.33 -10.21
C LEU A 76 4.92 10.78 -10.68
N HIS A 77 3.91 10.84 -9.81
CA HIS A 77 2.61 11.39 -10.20
C HIS A 77 2.69 12.85 -10.67
N ARG A 78 3.56 13.67 -10.06
CA ARG A 78 3.80 15.04 -10.56
C ARG A 78 4.55 15.01 -11.89
N ALA A 79 5.60 14.19 -11.99
CA ALA A 79 6.37 14.02 -13.22
C ALA A 79 5.48 13.57 -14.39
N ALA A 80 4.58 12.61 -14.17
CA ALA A 80 3.64 12.12 -15.17
C ALA A 80 2.77 13.25 -15.76
N ILE A 81 2.46 14.28 -14.98
CA ILE A 81 1.70 15.46 -15.42
C ILE A 81 2.59 16.49 -16.13
N THR A 82 3.84 16.66 -15.69
CA THR A 82 4.69 17.78 -16.12
C THR A 82 5.73 17.43 -17.18
N SER A 83 6.14 16.16 -17.32
CA SER A 83 7.21 15.74 -18.25
C SER A 83 6.82 16.01 -19.70
N ALA A 84 7.77 16.42 -20.54
CA ALA A 84 7.47 16.75 -21.95
C ALA A 84 7.07 15.53 -22.79
N ASP A 85 7.66 14.37 -22.50
CA ASP A 85 7.49 13.09 -23.19
C ASP A 85 7.71 11.92 -22.23
N LEU A 86 7.49 10.69 -22.73
CA LEU A 86 7.67 9.46 -21.97
C LEU A 86 9.13 9.20 -21.59
N GLU A 87 10.10 9.60 -22.42
CA GLU A 87 11.52 9.40 -22.14
C GLU A 87 11.97 10.27 -20.95
N SER A 88 11.55 11.53 -20.93
CA SER A 88 11.78 12.45 -19.82
C SER A 88 11.14 11.96 -18.53
N PHE A 89 9.99 11.31 -18.61
CA PHE A 89 9.36 10.69 -17.44
C PHE A 89 10.10 9.43 -16.98
N ALA A 90 10.48 8.54 -17.90
CA ALA A 90 11.18 7.31 -17.57
C ALA A 90 12.54 7.58 -16.89
N ALA A 91 13.19 8.70 -17.18
CA ALA A 91 14.41 9.12 -16.50
C ALA A 91 14.22 9.49 -15.00
N GLU A 92 12.98 9.70 -14.55
CA GLU A 92 12.64 10.02 -13.15
C GLU A 92 12.26 8.79 -12.32
N ILE A 93 12.10 7.62 -12.96
CA ILE A 93 11.86 6.33 -12.32
C ILE A 93 13.16 5.81 -11.70
#